data_AF-A0A3D1E021-F1
#
_entry.id   AF-A0A3D1E021-F1
#
_cell.length_a   1.000
_cell.length_b   1.000
_cell.length_c   1.000
_cell.angle_alpha   90.00
_cell.angle_beta   90.00
_cell.angle_gamma   90.00
#
_symmetry.space_group_name_H-M   'P 1'
#
loop_
_entity.id
_entity.type
_entity.pdbx_description
1 polymer ?
#
loop_
_entity_poly.entity_id
_entity_poly.type
_entity_poly.pdbx_seq_one_letter_code
_entity_poly.pdbx_strand_id
1 'polypeptide(L)'
;MQVTRHTAGKHPAHRFIAVVVLLLFSGCTTAELAVDLIKKTEQKLSRTETKQKLADGSIVAEPRYKVGDPYNVGGVWYYPERDLSYDETGIGSWYGDEFAGKLTANGEIFDPTKITAAHKTLPMPSVVRVTNLDNGRSLVVRINDRGPFVAGRIIDLSREAARLIGFKDAGIAKVRVQILTEQSLRLEELARRGSFPEVDGVPEEAKPDFNAVGSSDVTFTATSSNGRAYKNEDGQSALDLMNRSQVGEIITVPPIETDIWIQLGAFHSKENASTVLERVQGVGKGGITEVDVRGQTLHRVRLGPIRDVTVADSLLADVLELGFKGARIIVD
;
A
#
# COMPACT_ATOMS: atom_id res chain seq x y z
N MET A 1 19.77 22.76 83.68
CA MET A 1 18.55 22.52 84.47
C MET A 1 17.43 22.28 83.46
N GLN A 2 17.14 21.01 83.09
CA GLN A 2 16.00 20.21 83.57
C GLN A 2 14.65 20.97 83.45
N VAL A 3 13.52 20.47 82.95
CA VAL A 3 13.02 19.11 82.72
C VAL A 3 11.62 19.21 82.03
N THR A 4 11.36 18.31 81.08
CA THR A 4 10.09 17.63 80.68
C THR A 4 8.75 18.34 80.38
N ARG A 5 8.18 17.87 79.25
CA ARG A 5 6.82 17.29 78.97
C ARG A 5 5.57 18.15 79.21
N HIS A 6 4.75 18.45 78.20
CA HIS A 6 3.80 17.66 77.37
C HIS A 6 2.36 17.65 77.93
N THR A 7 1.43 18.16 77.11
CA THR A 7 0.04 17.72 76.77
C THR A 7 -0.77 18.97 76.39
N ALA A 8 -1.84 19.00 75.58
CA ALA A 8 -2.43 18.20 74.51
C ALA A 8 -3.77 18.93 74.22
N GLY A 9 -4.17 19.12 72.95
CA GLY A 9 -5.50 19.70 72.66
C GLY A 9 -5.69 20.06 71.19
N LYS A 10 -6.61 19.36 70.52
CA LYS A 10 -6.82 19.28 69.06
C LYS A 10 -7.75 20.36 68.48
N HIS A 11 -7.36 20.83 67.27
CA HIS A 11 -8.12 21.11 66.02
C HIS A 11 -9.38 22.01 66.00
N PRO A 12 -9.86 22.49 64.80
CA PRO A 12 -9.26 22.56 63.45
C PRO A 12 -9.42 23.94 62.75
N ALA A 13 -8.72 24.14 61.62
CA ALA A 13 -9.33 24.63 60.36
C ALA A 13 -8.25 24.86 59.28
N HIS A 14 -8.06 23.86 58.42
CA HIS A 14 -7.45 24.06 57.11
C HIS A 14 -8.47 24.76 56.19
N ARG A 15 -8.01 25.74 55.41
CA ARG A 15 -8.40 26.00 54.01
C ARG A 15 -7.95 27.40 53.62
N PHE A 16 -6.81 27.52 52.96
CA PHE A 16 -6.50 28.56 51.96
C PHE A 16 -5.05 28.30 51.51
N ILE A 17 -4.89 27.45 50.49
CA ILE A 17 -3.78 27.38 49.51
C ILE A 17 -4.12 26.15 48.66
N ALA A 18 -4.88 26.35 47.59
CA ALA A 18 -5.07 25.37 46.51
C ALA A 18 -5.87 25.99 45.35
N VAL A 19 -5.32 27.00 44.65
CA VAL A 19 -5.93 27.47 43.37
C VAL A 19 -4.91 27.72 42.24
N VAL A 20 -3.59 27.69 42.43
CA VAL A 20 -2.64 28.14 41.38
C VAL A 20 -1.81 27.02 40.71
N VAL A 21 -2.15 25.73 40.88
CA VAL A 21 -1.40 24.61 40.26
C VAL A 21 -2.27 23.71 39.36
N LEU A 22 -3.43 24.20 38.91
CA LEU A 22 -4.35 23.42 38.04
C LEU A 22 -4.56 24.03 36.64
N LEU A 23 -3.57 24.78 36.13
CA LEU A 23 -3.58 25.34 34.77
C LEU A 23 -2.34 24.97 33.93
N LEU A 24 -1.53 23.99 34.36
CA LEU A 24 -0.35 23.54 33.61
C LEU A 24 -0.46 22.09 33.07
N PHE A 25 -1.60 21.42 33.24
CA PHE A 25 -1.79 20.04 32.75
C PHE A 25 -2.79 19.88 31.58
N SER A 26 -3.29 20.98 31.01
CA SER A 26 -4.28 20.95 29.91
C SER A 26 -3.76 21.50 28.57
N GLY A 27 -2.46 21.82 28.48
CA GLY A 27 -1.87 22.48 27.30
C GLY A 27 -1.51 21.58 26.11
N CYS A 28 -1.44 20.25 26.28
CA CYS A 28 -1.02 19.35 25.19
C CYS A 28 -2.16 18.99 24.22
N THR A 29 -3.39 18.84 24.69
CA THR A 29 -4.52 18.44 23.82
C THR A 29 -4.98 19.55 22.88
N THR A 30 -4.77 20.82 23.25
CA THR A 30 -5.13 21.97 22.40
C THR A 30 -4.18 22.18 21.23
N ALA A 31 -2.91 21.78 21.37
CA ALA A 31 -1.91 21.93 20.32
C ALA A 31 -2.14 20.93 19.18
N GLU A 32 -2.42 19.66 19.48
CA GLU A 32 -2.77 18.64 18.48
C GLU A 32 -4.06 19.02 17.74
N LEU A 33 -5.09 19.46 18.47
CA LEU A 33 -6.35 19.90 17.86
C LEU A 33 -6.15 21.13 16.96
N ALA A 34 -5.28 22.07 17.34
CA ALA A 34 -4.96 23.24 16.53
C ALA A 34 -4.20 22.87 15.25
N VAL A 35 -3.23 21.95 15.33
CA VAL A 35 -2.48 21.44 14.18
C VAL A 35 -3.41 20.71 13.21
N ASP A 36 -4.31 19.87 13.70
CA ASP A 36 -5.31 19.19 12.87
C ASP A 36 -6.31 20.16 12.23
N LEU A 37 -6.73 21.21 12.95
CA LEU A 37 -7.60 22.25 12.39
C LEU A 37 -6.89 23.02 11.27
N ILE A 38 -5.62 23.35 11.45
CA ILE A 38 -4.80 24.03 10.45
C ILE A 38 -4.67 23.15 9.22
N LYS A 39 -4.25 21.89 9.38
CA LYS A 39 -4.09 20.93 8.27
C LYS A 39 -5.40 20.73 7.50
N LYS A 40 -6.53 20.62 8.22
CA LYS A 40 -7.87 20.50 7.61
C LYS A 40 -8.29 21.78 6.86
N THR A 41 -7.89 22.94 7.36
CA THR A 41 -8.17 24.25 6.74
C THR A 41 -7.33 24.44 5.47
N GLU A 42 -6.03 24.14 5.53
CA GLU A 42 -5.12 24.13 4.37
C GLU A 42 -5.61 23.17 3.29
N GLN A 43 -6.02 21.96 3.67
CA GLN A 43 -6.57 20.98 2.73
C GLN A 43 -7.86 21.49 2.08
N LYS A 44 -8.73 22.18 2.84
CA LYS A 44 -9.98 22.76 2.30
C LYS A 44 -9.70 23.92 1.34
N LEU A 45 -8.73 24.77 1.65
CA LEU A 45 -8.29 25.87 0.78
C LEU A 45 -7.70 25.32 -0.52
N SER A 46 -6.76 24.37 -0.43
CA SER A 46 -6.14 23.73 -1.59
C SER A 46 -7.15 23.03 -2.51
N ARG A 47 -8.17 22.34 -1.94
CA ARG A 47 -9.28 21.77 -2.73
C ARG A 47 -10.11 22.83 -3.44
N THR A 48 -10.34 23.97 -2.79
CA THR A 48 -11.14 25.07 -3.36
C THR A 48 -10.40 25.71 -4.53
N GLU A 49 -9.10 25.95 -4.38
CA GLU A 49 -8.23 26.44 -5.45
C GLU A 49 -8.15 25.45 -6.62
N THR A 50 -8.00 24.15 -6.35
CA THR A 50 -7.95 23.13 -7.41
C THR A 50 -9.27 23.05 -8.18
N LYS A 51 -10.42 23.14 -7.49
CA LYS A 51 -11.74 23.22 -8.14
C LYS A 51 -11.89 24.48 -8.99
N GLN A 52 -11.40 25.62 -8.51
CA GLN A 52 -11.45 26.88 -9.24
C GLN A 52 -10.55 26.85 -10.47
N LYS A 53 -9.36 26.26 -10.36
CA LYS A 53 -8.42 26.01 -11.47
C LYS A 53 -8.94 25.01 -12.51
N LEU A 54 -9.71 24.02 -12.06
CA LEU A 54 -10.41 23.12 -12.98
C LEU A 54 -11.55 23.84 -13.71
N ALA A 55 -12.27 24.73 -13.02
CA ALA A 55 -13.39 25.49 -13.57
C ALA A 55 -12.96 26.65 -14.50
N ASP A 56 -11.79 27.24 -14.28
CA ASP A 56 -11.23 28.31 -15.13
C ASP A 56 -10.39 27.78 -16.31
N GLY A 57 -10.21 26.45 -16.41
CA GLY A 57 -9.49 25.80 -17.50
C GLY A 57 -7.96 25.81 -17.36
N SER A 58 -7.41 26.25 -16.22
CA SER A 58 -5.95 26.25 -15.99
C SER A 58 -5.33 24.87 -15.76
N ILE A 59 -6.15 23.84 -15.48
CA ILE A 59 -5.74 22.42 -15.52
C ILE A 59 -6.38 21.76 -16.74
N VAL A 60 -5.57 21.43 -17.73
CA VAL A 60 -6.00 20.68 -18.92
C VAL A 60 -5.53 19.24 -18.78
N ALA A 61 -6.47 18.30 -18.82
CA ALA A 61 -6.16 16.88 -18.82
C ALA A 61 -5.61 16.46 -20.19
N GLU A 62 -4.42 15.85 -20.20
CA GLU A 62 -3.77 15.31 -21.40
C GLU A 62 -3.33 13.87 -21.13
N PRO A 63 -4.30 12.95 -20.97
CA PRO A 63 -4.01 11.56 -20.64
C PRO A 63 -3.21 10.90 -21.77
N ARG A 64 -2.16 10.17 -21.40
CA ARG A 64 -1.27 9.47 -22.33
C ARG A 64 -0.82 8.13 -21.77
N TYR A 65 -0.61 7.17 -22.66
CA TYR A 65 0.14 5.97 -22.29
C TYR A 65 1.59 6.34 -21.97
N LYS A 66 2.13 5.83 -20.86
CA LYS A 66 3.55 5.97 -20.54
C LYS A 66 4.08 4.79 -19.73
N VAL A 67 5.23 4.29 -20.14
CA VAL A 67 6.18 3.63 -19.22
C VAL A 67 6.94 4.73 -18.48
N GLY A 68 7.49 5.67 -19.23
CA GLY A 68 8.18 6.86 -18.71
C GLY A 68 9.67 6.63 -18.53
N ASP A 69 10.42 7.73 -18.49
CA ASP A 69 11.87 7.70 -18.29
C ASP A 69 12.23 7.44 -16.81
N PRO A 70 13.45 6.95 -16.52
CA PRO A 70 13.96 6.89 -15.16
C PRO A 70 13.87 8.26 -14.48
N TYR A 71 13.48 8.25 -13.20
CA TYR A 71 13.24 9.47 -12.46
C TYR A 71 13.75 9.36 -11.02
N ASN A 72 14.04 10.50 -10.40
CA ASN A 72 14.58 10.57 -9.04
C ASN A 72 13.57 11.26 -8.12
N VAL A 73 13.32 10.67 -6.95
CA VAL A 73 12.57 11.31 -5.86
C VAL A 73 13.34 11.15 -4.58
N GLY A 74 13.70 12.26 -3.94
CA GLY A 74 14.43 12.24 -2.67
C GLY A 74 15.78 11.51 -2.72
N GLY A 75 16.47 11.54 -3.87
CA GLY A 75 17.74 10.83 -4.06
C GLY A 75 17.61 9.36 -4.45
N VAL A 76 16.40 8.79 -4.46
CA VAL A 76 16.13 7.42 -4.91
C VAL A 76 15.76 7.41 -6.39
N TRP A 77 16.47 6.59 -7.17
CA TRP A 77 16.18 6.38 -8.58
C TRP A 77 15.15 5.27 -8.79
N TYR A 78 14.17 5.53 -9.64
CA TYR A 78 13.17 4.58 -10.10
C TYR A 78 13.31 4.39 -11.61
N TYR A 79 13.16 3.14 -12.05
CA TYR A 79 13.30 2.75 -13.44
C TYR A 79 11.98 2.13 -13.90
N PRO A 80 11.06 2.92 -14.45
CA PRO A 80 9.85 2.37 -15.04
C PRO A 80 10.15 1.35 -16.11
N GLU A 81 9.40 0.26 -16.10
CA GLU A 81 9.57 -0.83 -17.05
C GLU A 81 8.25 -1.48 -17.36
N ARG A 82 8.19 -2.11 -18.54
CA ARG A 82 7.04 -2.88 -18.98
C ARG A 82 7.17 -4.32 -18.50
N ASP A 83 7.08 -4.52 -17.19
CA ASP A 83 7.08 -5.84 -16.55
C ASP A 83 5.67 -6.44 -16.54
N LEU A 84 5.41 -7.35 -17.49
CA LEU A 84 4.16 -8.09 -17.60
C LEU A 84 4.12 -9.37 -16.73
N SER A 85 5.11 -9.56 -15.88
CA SER A 85 5.21 -10.68 -14.93
C SER A 85 5.23 -10.22 -13.47
N TYR A 86 4.97 -8.93 -13.22
CA TYR A 86 5.03 -8.34 -11.88
C TYR A 86 4.10 -9.06 -10.90
N ASP A 87 4.70 -9.61 -9.85
CA ASP A 87 4.02 -10.28 -8.74
C ASP A 87 4.86 -10.10 -7.49
N GLU A 88 4.49 -9.14 -6.65
CA GLU A 88 5.26 -8.76 -5.47
C GLU A 88 4.35 -8.61 -4.26
N THR A 89 4.90 -8.92 -3.08
CA THR A 89 4.28 -8.69 -1.79
C THR A 89 4.99 -7.57 -1.05
N GLY A 90 4.26 -6.83 -0.23
CA GLY A 90 4.80 -5.70 0.49
C GLY A 90 3.72 -4.95 1.25
N ILE A 91 3.98 -3.68 1.56
CA ILE A 91 3.02 -2.83 2.25
C ILE A 91 2.33 -1.91 1.25
N GLY A 92 1.00 -1.92 1.28
CA GLY A 92 0.16 -0.97 0.57
C GLY A 92 -0.26 0.18 1.47
N SER A 93 -0.43 1.37 0.88
CA SER A 93 -1.00 2.55 1.51
C SER A 93 -2.11 3.13 0.61
N TRP A 94 -2.68 4.27 0.98
CA TRP A 94 -3.65 4.97 0.15
C TRP A 94 -3.48 6.48 0.20
N TYR A 95 -3.89 7.15 -0.88
CA TYR A 95 -3.92 8.61 -1.03
C TYR A 95 -5.31 9.07 -1.45
N GLY A 96 -5.65 10.31 -1.14
CA GLY A 96 -7.04 10.76 -1.28
C GLY A 96 -7.21 12.23 -1.58
N ASP A 97 -8.16 12.83 -0.90
CA ASP A 97 -8.73 14.11 -1.29
C ASP A 97 -7.75 15.28 -1.43
N GLU A 98 -6.62 15.24 -0.73
CA GLU A 98 -5.54 16.22 -0.85
C GLU A 98 -4.94 16.29 -2.28
N PHE A 99 -5.19 15.27 -3.11
CA PHE A 99 -4.83 15.22 -4.51
C PHE A 99 -6.02 15.37 -5.47
N ALA A 100 -7.26 15.43 -4.97
CA ALA A 100 -8.45 15.46 -5.81
C ALA A 100 -8.42 16.63 -6.80
N GLY A 101 -8.62 16.35 -8.10
CA GLY A 101 -8.61 17.34 -9.16
C GLY A 101 -7.22 17.70 -9.70
N LYS A 102 -6.13 17.16 -9.13
CA LYS A 102 -4.77 17.34 -9.65
C LYS A 102 -4.49 16.35 -10.79
N LEU A 103 -3.50 16.67 -11.62
CA LEU A 103 -3.03 15.77 -12.66
C LEU A 103 -2.24 14.61 -12.03
N THR A 104 -2.55 13.39 -12.46
CA THR A 104 -1.73 12.21 -12.21
C THR A 104 -0.49 12.23 -13.10
N ALA A 105 0.46 11.34 -12.84
CA ALA A 105 1.68 11.23 -13.62
C ALA A 105 1.46 10.91 -15.11
N ASN A 106 0.32 10.35 -15.50
CA ASN A 106 -0.04 10.11 -16.91
C ASN A 106 -0.96 11.17 -17.53
N GLY A 107 -1.23 12.27 -16.81
CA GLY A 107 -2.00 13.41 -17.33
C GLY A 107 -3.52 13.30 -17.18
N GLU A 108 -4.01 12.26 -16.52
CA GLU A 108 -5.41 12.17 -16.10
C GLU A 108 -5.68 13.07 -14.89
N ILE A 109 -6.96 13.40 -14.65
CA ILE A 109 -7.36 14.06 -13.40
C ILE A 109 -7.59 13.00 -12.34
N PHE A 110 -6.93 13.14 -11.19
CA PHE A 110 -7.13 12.24 -10.06
C PHE A 110 -8.51 12.46 -9.42
N ASP A 111 -9.25 11.36 -9.29
CA ASP A 111 -10.52 11.29 -8.59
C ASP A 111 -10.44 10.22 -7.48
N PRO A 112 -10.51 10.61 -6.19
CA PRO A 112 -10.38 9.67 -5.08
C PRO A 112 -11.58 8.73 -4.92
N THR A 113 -12.66 8.91 -5.71
CA THR A 113 -13.85 8.06 -5.72
C THR A 113 -13.76 6.93 -6.75
N LYS A 114 -12.75 6.94 -7.63
CA LYS A 114 -12.53 5.91 -8.64
C LYS A 114 -11.61 4.81 -8.13
N ILE A 115 -11.64 3.65 -8.79
CA ILE A 115 -10.84 2.47 -8.43
C ILE A 115 -9.48 2.54 -9.16
N THR A 116 -8.63 3.45 -8.70
CA THR A 116 -7.27 3.65 -9.24
C THR A 116 -6.18 3.48 -8.18
N ALA A 117 -4.93 3.41 -8.62
CA ALA A 117 -3.76 3.36 -7.77
C ALA A 117 -2.53 4.01 -8.42
N ALA A 118 -1.55 4.37 -7.58
CA ALA A 118 -0.23 4.79 -7.96
C ALA A 118 0.78 3.64 -7.80
N HIS A 119 1.67 3.49 -8.77
CA HIS A 119 2.75 2.51 -8.71
C HIS A 119 4.08 3.10 -9.23
N LYS A 120 5.19 2.64 -8.68
CA LYS A 120 6.53 3.22 -8.91
C LYS A 120 7.02 3.05 -10.35
N THR A 121 6.82 1.87 -10.93
CA THR A 121 7.51 1.48 -12.19
C THR A 121 6.60 0.94 -13.30
N LEU A 122 5.51 0.25 -12.97
CA LEU A 122 4.57 -0.27 -13.97
C LEU A 122 4.06 0.78 -14.97
N PRO A 123 3.75 0.39 -16.23
CA PRO A 123 3.18 1.29 -17.23
C PRO A 123 1.83 1.86 -16.80
N MET A 124 1.46 3.01 -17.37
CA MET A 124 0.19 3.67 -17.13
C MET A 124 -0.51 4.00 -18.44
N PRO A 125 -1.78 3.64 -18.62
CA PRO A 125 -2.53 2.76 -17.73
C PRO A 125 -2.02 1.31 -17.74
N SER A 126 -2.15 0.63 -16.60
CA SER A 126 -2.07 -0.84 -16.48
C SER A 126 -3.10 -1.33 -15.47
N VAL A 127 -3.33 -2.63 -15.38
CA VAL A 127 -4.31 -3.25 -14.48
C VAL A 127 -3.60 -4.24 -13.57
N VAL A 128 -3.83 -4.12 -12.27
CA VAL A 128 -3.27 -5.04 -11.27
C VAL A 128 -4.37 -5.58 -10.36
N ARG A 129 -4.22 -6.82 -9.90
CA ARG A 129 -4.96 -7.35 -8.76
C ARG A 129 -4.19 -7.03 -7.49
N VAL A 130 -4.88 -6.42 -6.53
CA VAL A 130 -4.35 -6.14 -5.19
C VAL A 130 -5.09 -7.01 -4.21
N THR A 131 -4.39 -7.85 -3.47
CA THR A 131 -4.95 -8.67 -2.41
C THR A 131 -4.43 -8.18 -1.07
N ASN A 132 -5.35 -7.77 -0.20
CA ASN A 132 -5.06 -7.49 1.20
C ASN A 132 -4.88 -8.83 1.93
N LEU A 133 -3.65 -9.08 2.39
CA LEU A 133 -3.25 -10.34 3.01
C LEU A 133 -3.79 -10.48 4.44
N ASP A 134 -4.15 -9.36 5.09
CA ASP A 134 -4.69 -9.34 6.45
C ASP A 134 -6.14 -9.85 6.52
N ASN A 135 -6.92 -9.62 5.46
CA ASN A 135 -8.35 -9.96 5.43
C ASN A 135 -8.76 -10.82 4.23
N GLY A 136 -7.84 -11.10 3.31
CA GLY A 136 -8.07 -11.90 2.11
C GLY A 136 -8.90 -11.22 1.03
N ARG A 137 -9.28 -9.94 1.16
CA ARG A 137 -10.00 -9.23 0.10
C ARG A 137 -9.06 -8.87 -1.03
N SER A 138 -9.53 -9.09 -2.25
CA SER A 138 -8.84 -8.81 -3.48
C SER A 138 -9.67 -7.88 -4.35
N LEU A 139 -9.02 -6.90 -4.95
CA LEU A 139 -9.63 -5.92 -5.82
C LEU A 139 -8.73 -5.69 -7.03
N VAL A 140 -9.32 -5.71 -8.21
CA VAL A 140 -8.59 -5.36 -9.43
C VAL A 140 -8.71 -3.84 -9.64
N VAL A 141 -7.57 -3.17 -9.82
CA VAL A 141 -7.43 -1.71 -9.87
C VAL A 141 -6.63 -1.26 -11.09
N ARG A 142 -6.87 -0.03 -11.54
CA ARG A 142 -6.11 0.59 -12.64
C ARG A 142 -4.98 1.46 -12.11
N ILE A 143 -3.77 1.27 -12.63
CA ILE A 143 -2.64 2.16 -12.34
C ILE A 143 -2.70 3.35 -13.28
N ASN A 144 -2.73 4.58 -12.73
CA ASN A 144 -2.66 5.80 -13.52
C ASN A 144 -1.74 6.87 -12.94
N ASP A 145 -1.07 6.58 -11.83
CA ASP A 145 -0.17 7.52 -11.18
C ASP A 145 1.17 6.90 -10.72
N ARG A 146 2.11 7.76 -10.31
CA ARG A 146 3.44 7.38 -9.79
C ARG A 146 3.49 7.58 -8.28
N GLY A 147 4.17 6.66 -7.60
CA GLY A 147 4.23 6.56 -6.15
C GLY A 147 4.01 5.12 -5.69
N PRO A 148 3.94 4.83 -4.38
CA PRO A 148 4.28 5.70 -3.26
C PRO A 148 5.76 6.08 -3.25
N PHE A 149 6.10 7.22 -2.64
CA PHE A 149 7.50 7.59 -2.36
C PHE A 149 7.89 7.40 -0.88
N VAL A 150 6.96 6.88 -0.07
CA VAL A 150 7.27 6.36 1.26
C VAL A 150 8.08 5.07 1.11
N ALA A 151 9.20 4.98 1.84
CA ALA A 151 10.05 3.80 1.84
C ALA A 151 9.24 2.56 2.28
N GLY A 152 9.56 1.40 1.69
CA GLY A 152 8.89 0.13 2.04
C GLY A 152 7.45 -0.04 1.51
N ARG A 153 6.82 1.00 0.97
CA ARG A 153 5.50 0.88 0.32
C ARG A 153 5.65 0.48 -1.14
N ILE A 154 4.76 -0.37 -1.64
CA ILE A 154 4.80 -0.87 -3.03
C ILE A 154 3.66 -0.34 -3.90
N ILE A 155 2.54 0.04 -3.30
CA ILE A 155 1.36 0.56 -4.02
C ILE A 155 0.60 1.55 -3.14
N ASP A 156 0.03 2.56 -3.78
CA ASP A 156 -0.81 3.58 -3.16
C ASP A 156 -2.19 3.53 -3.79
N LEU A 157 -3.20 3.09 -3.06
CA LEU A 157 -4.56 3.01 -3.57
C LEU A 157 -5.28 4.36 -3.49
N SER A 158 -6.22 4.60 -4.39
CA SER A 158 -7.25 5.60 -4.17
C SER A 158 -8.07 5.27 -2.92
N ARG A 159 -8.69 6.30 -2.32
CA ARG A 159 -9.55 6.11 -1.14
C ARG A 159 -10.67 5.10 -1.37
N GLU A 160 -11.32 5.12 -2.54
CA GLU A 160 -12.40 4.17 -2.81
C GLU A 160 -11.87 2.73 -2.90
N ALA A 161 -10.75 2.50 -3.58
CA ALA A 161 -10.12 1.18 -3.62
C ALA A 161 -9.72 0.69 -2.22
N ALA A 162 -9.13 1.57 -1.39
CA ALA A 162 -8.78 1.25 0.00
C ALA A 162 -9.99 0.94 0.89
N ARG A 163 -11.15 1.59 0.62
CA ARG A 163 -12.42 1.32 1.31
C ARG A 163 -12.96 -0.06 0.94
N LEU A 164 -12.97 -0.39 -0.35
CA LEU A 164 -13.47 -1.66 -0.87
C LEU A 164 -12.64 -2.85 -0.35
N ILE A 165 -11.31 -2.76 -0.46
CA ILE A 165 -10.38 -3.81 -0.02
C ILE A 165 -10.16 -3.83 1.51
N GLY A 166 -10.71 -2.84 2.23
CA GLY A 166 -10.90 -2.89 3.67
C GLY A 166 -9.67 -2.49 4.51
N PHE A 167 -8.86 -1.53 4.07
CA PHE A 167 -7.79 -0.96 4.90
C PHE A 167 -7.78 0.58 4.99
N LYS A 168 -8.79 1.26 4.42
CA LYS A 168 -8.90 2.73 4.47
C LYS A 168 -8.68 3.30 5.89
N ASP A 169 -9.33 2.73 6.89
CA ASP A 169 -9.27 3.27 8.26
C ASP A 169 -7.98 2.85 8.99
N ALA A 170 -7.37 1.73 8.61
CA ALA A 170 -6.04 1.32 9.08
C ALA A 170 -4.90 2.14 8.45
N GLY A 171 -5.13 2.75 7.28
CA GLY A 171 -4.16 3.53 6.53
C GLY A 171 -3.22 2.70 5.66
N ILE A 172 -2.83 1.52 6.14
CA ILE A 172 -1.90 0.60 5.47
C ILE A 172 -2.37 -0.85 5.61
N ALA A 173 -1.89 -1.71 4.72
CA ALA A 173 -2.11 -3.16 4.80
C ALA A 173 -0.94 -3.94 4.22
N LYS A 174 -0.79 -5.19 4.64
CA LYS A 174 0.03 -6.17 3.92
C LYS A 174 -0.69 -6.55 2.63
N VAL A 175 -0.03 -6.41 1.48
CA VAL A 175 -0.66 -6.65 0.17
C VAL A 175 0.20 -7.49 -0.75
N ARG A 176 -0.46 -8.20 -1.65
CA ARG A 176 0.12 -8.76 -2.87
C ARG A 176 -0.39 -7.97 -4.07
N VAL A 177 0.49 -7.60 -4.99
CA VAL A 177 0.17 -6.86 -6.21
C VAL A 177 0.60 -7.69 -7.40
N GLN A 178 -0.36 -8.07 -8.24
CA GLN A 178 -0.13 -8.91 -9.42
C GLN A 178 -0.60 -8.19 -10.67
N ILE A 179 0.24 -8.07 -11.70
CA ILE A 179 -0.20 -7.52 -12.97
C ILE A 179 -1.17 -8.47 -13.67
N LEU A 180 -2.25 -7.91 -14.23
CA LEU A 180 -3.16 -8.63 -15.11
C LEU A 180 -2.77 -8.34 -16.56
N THR A 181 -2.00 -9.24 -17.15
CA THR A 181 -1.32 -9.05 -18.44
C THR A 181 -2.30 -8.70 -19.56
N GLU A 182 -3.32 -9.52 -19.79
CA GLU A 182 -4.28 -9.31 -20.88
C GLU A 182 -5.01 -7.96 -20.76
N GLN A 183 -5.50 -7.63 -19.57
CA GLN A 183 -6.18 -6.36 -19.29
C GLN A 183 -5.23 -5.17 -19.46
N SER A 184 -3.98 -5.29 -19.03
CA SER A 184 -2.96 -4.24 -19.16
C SER A 184 -2.59 -4.00 -20.63
N LEU A 185 -2.42 -5.05 -21.42
CA LEU A 185 -2.16 -4.96 -22.87
C LEU A 185 -3.30 -4.26 -23.59
N ARG A 186 -4.54 -4.58 -23.21
CA ARG A 186 -5.72 -3.96 -23.79
C ARG A 186 -5.82 -2.46 -23.46
N LEU A 187 -5.57 -2.07 -22.21
CA LEU A 187 -5.52 -0.65 -21.84
C LEU A 187 -4.37 0.08 -22.54
N GLU A 188 -3.23 -0.56 -22.75
CA GLU A 188 -2.13 0.00 -23.55
C GLU A 188 -2.59 0.29 -24.99
N GLU A 189 -3.27 -0.65 -25.65
CA GLU A 189 -3.78 -0.46 -27.01
C GLU A 189 -4.80 0.69 -27.10
N LEU A 190 -5.78 0.71 -26.19
CA LEU A 190 -6.80 1.77 -26.12
C LEU A 190 -6.16 3.13 -25.86
N ALA A 191 -5.22 3.22 -24.91
CA ALA A 191 -4.53 4.46 -24.58
C ALA A 191 -3.69 4.99 -25.74
N ARG A 192 -3.06 4.10 -26.53
CA ARG A 192 -2.34 4.49 -27.76
C ARG A 192 -3.28 5.01 -28.86
N ARG A 193 -4.56 4.64 -28.83
CA ARG A 193 -5.62 5.18 -29.69
C ARG A 193 -6.31 6.43 -29.11
N GLY A 194 -5.84 6.93 -27.97
CA GLY A 194 -6.39 8.11 -27.30
C GLY A 194 -7.60 7.82 -26.41
N SER A 195 -7.90 6.55 -26.11
CA SER A 195 -8.99 6.14 -25.24
C SER A 195 -8.49 5.69 -23.87
N PHE A 196 -9.01 6.31 -22.81
CA PHE A 196 -8.63 6.03 -21.42
C PHE A 196 -9.88 5.64 -20.62
N PRO A 197 -10.46 4.46 -20.89
CA PRO A 197 -11.64 4.03 -20.16
C PRO A 197 -11.32 3.85 -18.69
N GLU A 198 -12.30 4.15 -17.85
CA GLU A 198 -12.27 3.72 -16.46
C GLU A 198 -12.46 2.21 -16.37
N VAL A 199 -12.15 1.69 -15.18
CA VAL A 199 -12.35 0.31 -14.71
C VAL A 199 -13.65 -0.33 -15.22
N ASP A 200 -14.80 0.33 -15.04
CA ASP A 200 -16.12 -0.19 -15.41
C ASP A 200 -16.47 0.03 -16.91
N GLY A 201 -15.62 0.76 -17.64
CA GLY A 201 -15.86 1.22 -19.00
C GLY A 201 -15.08 0.46 -20.08
N VAL A 202 -14.36 -0.61 -19.73
CA VAL A 202 -13.66 -1.47 -20.70
C VAL A 202 -14.69 -2.41 -21.34
N PRO A 203 -15.07 -2.25 -22.62
CA PRO A 203 -16.12 -3.07 -23.23
C PRO A 203 -15.75 -4.55 -23.18
N GLU A 204 -16.65 -5.47 -22.90
CA GLU A 204 -16.38 -6.91 -23.03
C GLU A 204 -16.37 -7.28 -24.52
N GLU A 205 -15.31 -6.95 -25.27
CA GLU A 205 -15.18 -7.54 -26.61
C GLU A 205 -14.92 -9.03 -26.44
N ALA A 206 -15.77 -9.83 -27.08
CA ALA A 206 -15.76 -11.27 -27.01
C ALA A 206 -14.33 -11.79 -27.23
N LYS A 207 -13.80 -12.48 -26.21
CA LYS A 207 -12.53 -13.20 -26.31
C LYS A 207 -12.61 -14.12 -27.54
N PRO A 208 -11.55 -14.25 -28.35
CA PRO A 208 -11.55 -15.26 -29.41
C PRO A 208 -11.81 -16.64 -28.80
N ASP A 209 -12.62 -17.46 -29.47
CA ASP A 209 -12.93 -18.82 -29.05
C ASP A 209 -11.64 -19.62 -28.87
N PHE A 210 -11.25 -19.85 -27.61
CA PHE A 210 -10.20 -20.80 -27.27
C PHE A 210 -10.85 -22.12 -26.88
N ASN A 211 -10.64 -23.15 -27.69
CA ASN A 211 -10.98 -24.52 -27.31
C ASN A 211 -10.07 -24.95 -26.14
N ALA A 212 -10.62 -24.98 -24.93
CA ALA A 212 -9.92 -25.51 -23.77
C ALA A 212 -9.59 -26.98 -24.00
N VAL A 213 -8.29 -27.32 -24.03
CA VAL A 213 -7.85 -28.70 -23.88
C VAL A 213 -8.16 -29.10 -22.42
N GLY A 214 -8.91 -30.19 -22.27
CA GLY A 214 -9.65 -30.57 -21.06
C GLY A 214 -8.89 -30.39 -19.74
N SER A 215 -9.54 -29.73 -18.78
CA SER A 215 -9.07 -29.62 -17.40
C SER A 215 -9.68 -30.72 -16.54
N SER A 216 -8.86 -31.36 -15.72
CA SER A 216 -9.28 -32.35 -14.72
C SER A 216 -9.97 -31.68 -13.54
N ASP A 217 -11.10 -32.22 -13.09
CA ASP A 217 -11.93 -31.69 -12.00
C ASP A 217 -11.22 -31.74 -10.63
N VAL A 218 -11.05 -30.57 -9.99
CA VAL A 218 -10.74 -30.47 -8.56
C VAL A 218 -11.69 -29.45 -7.92
N THR A 219 -12.51 -29.91 -6.98
CA THR A 219 -13.56 -29.11 -6.34
C THR A 219 -13.03 -28.27 -5.18
N PHE A 220 -13.27 -26.96 -5.20
CA PHE A 220 -13.11 -26.06 -4.04
C PHE A 220 -14.45 -25.38 -3.72
N THR A 221 -14.76 -25.18 -2.43
CA THR A 221 -15.99 -24.53 -1.96
C THR A 221 -15.71 -23.09 -1.55
N ALA A 222 -16.32 -22.12 -2.23
CA ALA A 222 -16.34 -20.71 -1.85
C ALA A 222 -17.74 -20.30 -1.36
N THR A 223 -17.84 -19.58 -0.25
CA THR A 223 -19.12 -19.05 0.27
C THR A 223 -19.16 -17.54 0.06
N SER A 224 -20.05 -17.06 -0.80
CA SER A 224 -20.30 -15.64 -1.05
C SER A 224 -21.28 -15.07 -0.02
N SER A 225 -20.97 -13.91 0.55
CA SER A 225 -21.89 -13.15 1.42
C SER A 225 -22.50 -11.97 0.66
N ASN A 226 -23.35 -12.30 -0.32
CA ASN A 226 -24.46 -11.45 -0.76
C ASN A 226 -25.52 -12.35 -1.38
N GLY A 227 -26.77 -12.23 -0.91
CA GLY A 227 -27.89 -13.13 -1.20
C GLY A 227 -28.39 -13.14 -2.65
N ARG A 228 -27.57 -13.65 -3.57
CA ARG A 228 -28.01 -14.39 -4.75
C ARG A 228 -27.15 -15.64 -4.82
N ALA A 229 -27.77 -16.78 -4.56
CA ALA A 229 -27.15 -18.08 -4.78
C ALA A 229 -26.80 -18.20 -6.28
N TYR A 230 -25.54 -17.95 -6.62
CA TYR A 230 -24.98 -18.50 -7.85
C TYR A 230 -24.96 -20.01 -7.64
N LYS A 231 -25.81 -20.72 -8.39
CA LYS A 231 -25.68 -22.17 -8.52
C LYS A 231 -24.31 -22.41 -9.16
N ASN A 232 -23.49 -23.21 -8.47
CA ASN A 232 -22.30 -23.79 -9.06
C ASN A 232 -22.75 -24.70 -10.20
N GLU A 233 -22.67 -24.20 -11.43
CA GLU A 233 -22.54 -25.03 -12.61
C GLU A 233 -21.04 -25.01 -12.95
N ASP A 234 -20.44 -26.19 -12.81
CA ASP A 234 -19.11 -26.58 -13.29
C ASP A 234 -17.89 -26.06 -12.53
N GLY A 235 -17.32 -26.89 -11.65
CA GLY A 235 -15.87 -27.18 -11.49
C GLY A 235 -14.82 -26.07 -11.43
N GLN A 236 -15.17 -24.78 -11.33
CA GLN A 236 -14.22 -23.68 -11.49
C GLN A 236 -13.29 -23.53 -10.28
N SER A 237 -11.97 -23.55 -10.55
CA SER A 237 -10.93 -23.32 -9.54
C SER A 237 -10.99 -21.87 -9.01
N ALA A 238 -10.54 -21.64 -7.78
CA ALA A 238 -10.35 -20.27 -7.25
C ALA A 238 -9.44 -19.44 -8.17
N LEU A 239 -8.52 -20.09 -8.89
CA LEU A 239 -7.66 -19.46 -9.89
C LEU A 239 -8.43 -19.01 -11.15
N ASP A 240 -9.47 -19.74 -11.56
CA ASP A 240 -10.32 -19.38 -12.70
C ASP A 240 -11.22 -18.19 -12.37
N LEU A 241 -11.78 -18.16 -11.15
CA LEU A 241 -12.55 -17.03 -10.65
C LEU A 241 -11.68 -15.76 -10.55
N MET A 242 -10.43 -15.91 -10.12
CA MET A 242 -9.45 -14.81 -10.13
C MET A 242 -9.14 -14.34 -11.54
N ASN A 243 -8.86 -15.24 -12.48
CA ASN A 243 -8.51 -14.84 -13.84
C ASN A 243 -9.68 -14.19 -14.61
N ARG A 244 -10.91 -14.42 -14.16
CA ARG A 244 -12.14 -13.80 -14.71
C ARG A 244 -12.58 -12.54 -13.98
N SER A 245 -11.98 -12.21 -12.84
CA SER A 245 -12.43 -11.09 -12.00
C SER A 245 -12.40 -9.80 -12.80
N GLN A 246 -13.54 -9.11 -12.76
CA GLN A 246 -13.63 -7.80 -13.37
C GLN A 246 -12.96 -6.77 -12.47
N VAL A 247 -12.51 -5.68 -13.09
CA VAL A 247 -11.97 -4.54 -12.38
C VAL A 247 -13.08 -3.96 -11.49
N GLY A 248 -12.81 -3.72 -10.19
CA GLY A 248 -13.82 -3.29 -9.22
C GLY A 248 -14.60 -4.39 -8.48
N GLU A 249 -14.52 -5.64 -8.91
CA GLU A 249 -15.10 -6.77 -8.19
C GLU A 249 -14.25 -7.14 -6.97
N ILE A 250 -14.88 -7.25 -5.80
CA ILE A 250 -14.20 -7.75 -4.60
C ILE A 250 -14.31 -9.26 -4.56
N ILE A 251 -13.17 -9.93 -4.55
CA ILE A 251 -13.08 -11.36 -4.29
C ILE A 251 -12.47 -11.57 -2.92
N THR A 252 -12.95 -12.56 -2.18
CA THR A 252 -12.36 -12.91 -0.89
C THR A 252 -11.65 -14.25 -1.00
N VAL A 253 -10.36 -14.26 -0.69
CA VAL A 253 -9.58 -15.47 -0.45
C VAL A 253 -9.46 -15.71 1.05
N PRO A 254 -9.23 -16.95 1.51
CA PRO A 254 -8.88 -17.18 2.91
C PRO A 254 -7.62 -16.37 3.28
N PRO A 255 -7.63 -15.57 4.36
CA PRO A 255 -6.44 -14.86 4.81
C PRO A 255 -5.37 -15.87 5.22
N ILE A 256 -4.12 -15.54 4.91
CA ILE A 256 -2.93 -16.31 5.31
C ILE A 256 -2.19 -15.51 6.38
N GLU A 257 -1.69 -16.19 7.41
CA GLU A 257 -0.79 -15.55 8.37
C GLU A 257 0.52 -15.25 7.63
N THR A 258 0.98 -14.01 7.69
CA THR A 258 2.20 -13.56 7.00
C THR A 258 3.10 -12.77 7.93
N ASP A 259 4.40 -12.93 7.71
CA ASP A 259 5.48 -12.21 8.37
C ASP A 259 6.08 -11.14 7.45
N ILE A 260 6.56 -10.07 8.06
CA ILE A 260 7.26 -8.99 7.36
C ILE A 260 8.77 -9.23 7.45
N TRP A 261 9.45 -9.04 6.34
CA TRP A 261 10.89 -9.19 6.22
C TRP A 261 11.50 -7.95 5.56
N ILE A 262 12.68 -7.53 6.04
CA ILE A 262 13.51 -6.58 5.31
C ILE A 262 14.49 -7.38 4.46
N GLN A 263 14.31 -7.38 3.13
CA GLN A 263 15.23 -8.05 2.21
C GLN A 263 16.32 -7.08 1.77
N LEU A 264 17.59 -7.40 2.08
CA LEU A 264 18.73 -6.56 1.74
C LEU A 264 19.28 -6.85 0.33
N GLY A 265 19.12 -8.09 -0.13
CA GLY A 265 19.62 -8.53 -1.43
C GLY A 265 19.52 -10.04 -1.62
N ALA A 266 19.79 -10.47 -2.85
CA ALA A 266 19.92 -11.87 -3.24
C ALA A 266 21.24 -12.04 -3.99
N PHE A 267 22.05 -13.00 -3.57
CA PHE A 267 23.43 -13.17 -4.04
C PHE A 267 23.66 -14.58 -4.60
N HIS A 268 24.45 -14.71 -5.66
CA HIS A 268 24.88 -16.03 -6.15
C HIS A 268 25.90 -16.72 -5.23
N SER A 269 26.69 -15.95 -4.47
CA SER A 269 27.68 -16.48 -3.53
C SER A 269 27.14 -16.40 -2.11
N LYS A 270 27.23 -17.53 -1.40
CA LYS A 270 26.89 -17.63 0.03
C LYS A 270 27.82 -16.78 0.88
N GLU A 271 29.09 -16.68 0.52
CA GLU A 271 30.10 -15.89 1.22
C GLU A 271 29.77 -14.39 1.16
N ASN A 272 29.37 -13.90 -0.02
CA ASN A 272 28.90 -12.52 -0.17
C ASN A 272 27.63 -12.27 0.66
N ALA A 273 26.69 -13.21 0.67
CA ALA A 273 25.49 -13.11 1.49
C ALA A 273 25.82 -13.08 3.00
N SER A 274 26.76 -13.92 3.47
CA SER A 274 27.23 -13.91 4.85
C SER A 274 27.90 -12.60 5.24
N THR A 275 28.75 -12.05 4.36
CA THR A 275 29.40 -10.75 4.57
C THR A 275 28.36 -9.62 4.74
N VAL A 276 27.29 -9.67 3.95
CA VAL A 276 26.19 -8.70 4.07
C VAL A 276 25.42 -8.90 5.37
N LEU A 277 25.12 -10.16 5.75
CA LEU A 277 24.43 -10.46 7.01
C LEU A 277 25.23 -9.96 8.22
N GLU A 278 26.53 -10.23 8.29
CA GLU A 278 27.42 -9.80 9.38
C GLU A 278 27.40 -8.27 9.58
N ARG A 279 27.35 -7.50 8.49
CA ARG A 279 27.28 -6.03 8.54
C ARG A 279 25.98 -5.50 9.16
N VAL A 280 24.90 -6.27 9.14
CA VAL A 280 23.57 -5.83 9.60
C VAL A 280 23.09 -6.54 10.87
N GLN A 281 23.88 -7.46 11.43
CA GLN A 281 23.54 -8.12 12.69
C GLN A 281 23.36 -7.15 13.86
N GLY A 282 24.03 -5.99 13.82
CA GLY A 282 23.86 -4.92 14.82
C GLY A 282 22.53 -4.16 14.69
N VAL A 283 21.86 -4.24 13.54
CA VAL A 283 20.58 -3.56 13.27
C VAL A 283 19.40 -4.45 13.63
N GLY A 284 19.47 -5.74 13.29
CA GLY A 284 18.39 -6.67 13.62
C GLY A 284 18.79 -8.13 13.46
N LYS A 285 17.95 -9.02 13.99
CA LYS A 285 18.08 -10.46 13.75
C LYS A 285 17.75 -10.75 12.29
N GLY A 286 18.59 -11.54 11.65
CA GLY A 286 18.42 -11.91 10.26
C GLY A 286 19.01 -13.27 9.94
N GLY A 287 18.84 -13.66 8.70
CA GLY A 287 19.30 -14.95 8.18
C GLY A 287 19.46 -14.94 6.68
N ILE A 288 20.00 -16.04 6.18
CA ILE A 288 20.15 -16.33 4.76
C ILE A 288 19.20 -17.48 4.42
N THR A 289 18.40 -17.28 3.38
CA THR A 289 17.54 -18.33 2.82
C THR A 289 17.95 -18.61 1.38
N GLU A 290 17.93 -19.87 0.99
CA GLU A 290 18.20 -20.29 -0.38
C GLU A 290 16.90 -20.34 -1.17
N VAL A 291 16.92 -19.79 -2.38
CA VAL A 291 15.80 -19.85 -3.32
C VAL A 291 16.31 -20.18 -4.71
N ASP A 292 15.57 -20.99 -5.45
CA ASP A 292 15.85 -21.22 -6.86
C ASP A 292 15.02 -20.28 -7.72
N VAL A 293 15.69 -19.42 -8.49
CA VAL A 293 15.07 -18.49 -9.42
C VAL A 293 15.57 -18.83 -10.82
N ARG A 294 14.68 -19.33 -11.68
CA ARG A 294 14.99 -19.71 -13.07
C ARG A 294 16.17 -20.69 -13.18
N GLY A 295 16.24 -21.66 -12.26
CA GLY A 295 17.30 -22.68 -12.22
C GLY A 295 18.63 -22.18 -11.64
N GLN A 296 18.67 -20.99 -11.07
CA GLN A 296 19.82 -20.47 -10.34
C GLN A 296 19.49 -20.34 -8.86
N THR A 297 20.31 -20.97 -8.02
CA THR A 297 20.22 -20.81 -6.57
C THR A 297 20.74 -19.44 -6.17
N LEU A 298 19.94 -18.72 -5.39
CA LEU A 298 20.27 -17.42 -4.82
C LEU A 298 20.16 -17.47 -3.31
N HIS A 299 21.07 -16.78 -2.63
CA HIS A 299 21.11 -16.60 -1.20
C HIS A 299 20.48 -15.23 -0.84
N ARG A 300 19.24 -15.25 -0.36
CA ARG A 300 18.51 -14.06 0.10
C ARG A 300 18.90 -13.71 1.52
N VAL A 301 19.41 -12.50 1.73
CA VAL A 301 19.72 -11.96 3.06
C VAL A 301 18.52 -11.14 3.55
N ARG A 302 17.98 -11.50 4.72
CA ARG A 302 16.78 -10.86 5.28
C ARG A 302 16.90 -10.60 6.78
N LEU A 303 16.26 -9.53 7.26
CA LEU A 303 15.99 -9.29 8.69
C LEU A 303 14.52 -9.60 9.00
N GLY A 304 14.27 -10.26 10.13
CA GLY A 304 12.94 -10.68 10.56
C GLY A 304 12.91 -12.08 11.19
N PRO A 305 11.70 -12.65 11.42
CA PRO A 305 10.40 -12.10 11.04
C PRO A 305 9.97 -10.90 11.88
N ILE A 306 9.20 -9.99 11.29
CA ILE A 306 8.64 -8.79 11.93
C ILE A 306 7.12 -8.82 11.78
N ARG A 307 6.38 -8.45 12.83
CA ARG A 307 4.90 -8.42 12.79
C ARG A 307 4.30 -7.04 12.59
N ASP A 308 5.02 -6.01 13.02
CA ASP A 308 4.54 -4.64 13.05
C ASP A 308 5.19 -3.82 11.93
N VAL A 309 4.36 -3.11 11.15
CA VAL A 309 4.84 -2.32 10.01
C VAL A 309 5.69 -1.13 10.45
N THR A 310 5.39 -0.50 11.59
CA THR A 310 6.21 0.60 12.13
C THR A 310 7.61 0.12 12.51
N VAL A 311 7.72 -1.07 13.11
CA VAL A 311 9.02 -1.69 13.38
C VAL A 311 9.77 -2.00 12.08
N ALA A 312 9.07 -2.51 11.06
CA ALA A 312 9.66 -2.77 9.75
C ALA A 312 10.15 -1.48 9.07
N ASP A 313 9.39 -0.38 9.18
CA ASP A 313 9.76 0.92 8.62
C ASP A 313 11.03 1.48 9.29
N SER A 314 11.14 1.40 10.62
CA SER A 314 12.36 1.80 11.35
C SER A 314 13.56 0.94 10.95
N LEU A 315 13.39 -0.38 10.89
CA LEU A 315 14.48 -1.29 10.53
C LEU A 315 14.94 -1.08 9.07
N LEU A 316 14.01 -0.80 8.16
CA LEU A 316 14.34 -0.44 6.79
C LEU A 316 15.14 0.86 6.75
N ALA A 317 14.77 1.88 7.52
CA ALA A 317 15.49 3.14 7.57
C ALA A 317 16.95 2.93 8.02
N ASP A 318 17.17 2.18 9.11
CA ASP A 318 18.50 1.85 9.61
C ASP A 318 19.36 1.13 8.55
N VAL A 319 18.76 0.15 7.84
CA VAL A 319 19.44 -0.58 6.75
C VAL A 319 19.78 0.34 5.57
N LEU A 320 18.90 1.28 5.23
CA LEU A 320 19.15 2.26 4.17
C LEU A 320 20.25 3.26 4.55
N GLU A 321 20.38 3.63 5.83
CA GLU A 321 21.45 4.48 6.36
C GLU A 321 22.82 3.79 6.30
N LEU A 322 22.85 2.47 6.52
CA LEU A 322 24.05 1.65 6.32
C LEU A 322 24.48 1.51 4.85
N GLY A 323 23.71 2.05 3.91
CA GLY A 323 24.05 2.11 2.48
C GLY A 323 23.42 1.02 1.63
N PHE A 324 22.57 0.16 2.18
CA PHE A 324 21.86 -0.87 1.43
C PHE A 324 20.65 -0.28 0.68
N LYS A 325 20.89 0.61 -0.28
CA LYS A 325 19.85 1.38 -0.99
C LYS A 325 18.83 0.54 -1.77
N GLY A 326 19.14 -0.73 -2.05
CA GLY A 326 18.23 -1.70 -2.67
C GLY A 326 17.35 -2.48 -1.69
N ALA A 327 17.48 -2.24 -0.37
CA ALA A 327 16.70 -2.94 0.63
C ALA A 327 15.20 -2.62 0.51
N ARG A 328 14.34 -3.62 0.71
CA ARG A 328 12.88 -3.49 0.59
C ARG A 328 12.14 -4.34 1.60
N ILE A 329 10.92 -3.92 1.94
CA ILE A 329 9.99 -4.74 2.73
C ILE A 329 9.36 -5.80 1.81
N ILE A 330 9.32 -7.04 2.29
CA ILE A 330 8.62 -8.17 1.69
C ILE A 330 7.67 -8.77 2.73
N VAL A 331 6.54 -9.31 2.28
CA VAL A 331 5.58 -10.02 3.11
C VAL A 331 5.47 -11.46 2.64
N ASP A 332 5.83 -12.43 3.48
CA ASP A 332 5.80 -13.86 3.18
C ASP A 332 4.88 -14.60 4.15
#